data_AF-A0A9D2Q1I8-F1
#
_entry.id   AF-A0A9D2Q1I8-F1
#
_cell.length_a   1.000
_cell.length_b   1.000
_cell.length_c   1.000
_cell.angle_alpha   90.00
_cell.angle_beta   90.00
_cell.angle_gamma   90.00
#
_symmetry.space_group_name_H-M   'P 1'
#
loop_
_entity.id
_entity.type
_entity.pdbx_description
1 polymer ?
#
loop_
_entity_poly.entity_id
_entity_poly.type
_entity_poly.pdbx_seq_one_letter_code
_entity_poly.pdbx_strand_id
1 'polypeptide(L)'
;MFESPLEDVPQRALTGDLPDEPQVARLLREAHARYAGLDEGTVADYIPALAEADPALFGLALVEADGTTHLAGDTAAPFTIQSISKAFVLALVLDAIGHEAVHRVVGVNNTGLPFNSVIALELNQGSPMNPMVNAGAIATTALLPGGWLAVHEGLSRFAGRSLELDERVLRSESETNHRNQGIADLLTSYGRLAGRPEEMVEVYTRQCSLRVTAEDLAVMSATLADGGLNPVTGEQVVTAEACRDTLAVLAACGMYELSGEWQFEIGLPAKSGVSGGIVAIAPGKGALGTFSPLLDRAGNSVRGQRACAHLSRSLGLNLFASAPRGKAHRDG
;
A
#
# COMPACT_ATOMS: atom_id res chain seq x y z
N MET A 1 -9.55 -13.28 -10.33
CA MET A 1 -9.61 -11.86 -9.93
C MET A 1 -9.54 -10.89 -11.11
N PHE A 2 -8.72 -11.12 -12.12
CA PHE A 2 -8.70 -10.32 -13.34
C PHE A 2 -9.33 -11.10 -14.50
N GLU A 3 -10.64 -10.96 -14.74
CA GLU A 3 -11.14 -11.03 -16.13
C GLU A 3 -10.79 -9.71 -16.80
N SER A 4 -9.52 -9.32 -16.78
CA SER A 4 -9.08 -8.06 -17.36
C SER A 4 -8.77 -8.32 -18.81
N PRO A 5 -9.52 -7.72 -19.76
CA PRO A 5 -9.12 -7.74 -21.15
C PRO A 5 -7.88 -6.84 -21.24
N LEU A 6 -6.73 -7.40 -20.87
CA LEU A 6 -5.39 -6.88 -21.11
C LEU A 6 -4.81 -7.52 -22.39
N GLU A 7 -5.60 -8.32 -23.11
CA GLU A 7 -5.22 -8.99 -24.36
C GLU A 7 -4.72 -7.98 -25.41
N ASP A 8 -5.30 -6.78 -25.43
CA ASP A 8 -4.93 -5.67 -26.31
C ASP A 8 -3.88 -4.72 -25.71
N VAL A 9 -3.49 -4.91 -24.44
CA VAL A 9 -2.44 -4.13 -23.77
C VAL A 9 -1.11 -4.88 -23.87
N PRO A 10 -0.16 -4.43 -24.70
CA PRO A 10 1.11 -5.14 -24.87
C PRO A 10 1.94 -5.10 -23.59
N GLN A 11 2.51 -6.25 -23.20
CA GLN A 11 3.50 -6.30 -22.12
C GLN A 11 4.80 -5.68 -22.61
N ARG A 12 5.26 -4.64 -21.92
CA ARG A 12 6.62 -4.12 -22.06
C ARG A 12 7.49 -4.60 -20.91
N ALA A 13 8.77 -4.80 -21.18
CA ALA A 13 9.78 -5.04 -20.15
C ALA A 13 10.80 -3.91 -20.26
N LEU A 14 10.86 -3.05 -19.24
CA LEU A 14 11.80 -1.94 -19.17
C LEU A 14 12.67 -2.10 -17.93
N THR A 15 13.97 -1.88 -18.07
CA THR A 15 14.91 -1.77 -16.96
C THR A 15 15.47 -0.35 -16.95
N GLY A 16 15.39 0.35 -15.82
CA GLY A 16 15.70 1.78 -15.73
C GLY A 16 14.47 2.66 -15.92
N ASP A 17 14.67 3.84 -16.50
CA ASP A 17 13.71 4.94 -16.52
C ASP A 17 12.38 4.60 -17.25
N LEU A 18 11.34 5.37 -16.93
CA LEU A 18 10.08 5.35 -17.66
C LEU A 18 10.26 5.94 -19.06
N PRO A 19 9.30 5.71 -19.98
CA PRO A 19 9.25 6.43 -21.24
C PRO A 19 9.15 7.94 -21.03
N ASP A 20 9.22 8.72 -22.13
CA ASP A 20 9.12 10.17 -22.02
C ASP A 20 7.83 10.65 -21.33
N GLU A 21 7.90 11.82 -20.69
CA GLU A 21 6.82 12.39 -19.89
C GLU A 21 5.47 12.45 -20.66
N PRO A 22 5.42 12.89 -21.95
CA PRO A 22 4.17 12.86 -22.72
C PRO A 22 3.60 11.46 -22.92
N GLN A 23 4.44 10.44 -23.11
CA GLN A 23 4.00 9.05 -23.25
C GLN A 23 3.45 8.52 -21.93
N VAL A 24 4.10 8.79 -20.81
CA VAL A 24 3.61 8.37 -19.47
C VAL A 24 2.25 9.01 -19.19
N ALA A 25 2.14 10.33 -19.36
CA ALA A 25 0.90 11.06 -19.12
C ALA A 25 -0.25 10.58 -20.03
N ARG A 26 0.03 10.23 -21.29
CA ARG A 26 -0.95 9.64 -22.21
C ARG A 26 -1.44 8.28 -21.73
N LEU A 27 -0.52 7.37 -21.37
CA LEU A 27 -0.87 6.02 -20.91
C LEU A 27 -1.65 6.05 -19.59
N LEU A 28 -1.33 6.97 -18.68
CA LEU A 28 -2.08 7.19 -17.45
C LEU A 28 -3.54 7.61 -17.73
N ARG A 29 -3.73 8.58 -18.65
CA ARG A 29 -5.07 9.02 -19.07
C ARG A 29 -5.86 7.93 -19.80
N GLU A 30 -5.19 7.13 -20.63
CA GLU A 30 -5.81 5.99 -21.31
C GLU A 30 -6.29 4.94 -20.31
N ALA A 31 -5.48 4.61 -19.29
CA ALA A 31 -5.87 3.72 -18.22
C ALA A 31 -7.07 4.26 -17.42
N HIS A 32 -7.05 5.55 -17.05
CA HIS A 32 -8.17 6.20 -16.36
C HIS A 32 -9.45 6.12 -17.19
N ALA A 33 -9.42 6.61 -18.43
CA ALA A 33 -10.60 6.66 -19.30
C ALA A 33 -11.18 5.27 -19.58
N ARG A 34 -10.33 4.25 -19.73
CA ARG A 34 -10.76 2.87 -19.99
C ARG A 34 -11.58 2.27 -18.84
N TYR A 35 -11.25 2.62 -17.59
CA TYR A 35 -11.85 2.00 -16.40
C TYR A 35 -12.78 2.93 -15.62
N ALA A 36 -12.87 4.22 -15.97
CA ALA A 36 -13.68 5.21 -15.25
C ALA A 36 -15.16 4.81 -15.14
N GLY A 37 -15.72 4.20 -16.18
CA GLY A 37 -17.12 3.77 -16.24
C GLY A 37 -17.44 2.42 -15.60
N LEU A 38 -16.46 1.73 -15.00
CA LEU A 38 -16.75 0.49 -14.27
C LEU A 38 -17.44 0.79 -12.95
N ASP A 39 -18.59 0.17 -12.73
CA ASP A 39 -19.45 0.31 -11.54
C ASP A 39 -19.53 -1.00 -10.72
N GLU A 40 -18.60 -1.92 -10.96
CA GLU A 40 -18.46 -3.18 -10.21
C GLU A 40 -17.93 -2.95 -8.80
N GLY A 41 -18.43 -3.75 -7.84
CA GLY A 41 -17.98 -3.74 -6.45
C GLY A 41 -18.93 -3.00 -5.51
N THR A 42 -18.50 -2.80 -4.28
CA THR A 42 -19.29 -2.15 -3.22
C THR A 42 -18.42 -1.21 -2.39
N VAL A 43 -18.99 -0.08 -1.96
CA VAL A 43 -18.35 0.79 -0.96
C VAL A 43 -18.28 0.05 0.37
N ALA A 44 -17.19 0.23 1.12
CA ALA A 44 -17.08 -0.31 2.47
C ALA A 44 -18.11 0.33 3.41
N ASP A 45 -18.93 -0.49 4.06
CA ASP A 45 -20.07 -0.05 4.87
C ASP A 45 -20.08 -0.57 6.31
N TYR A 46 -19.02 -1.28 6.72
CA TYR A 46 -18.90 -1.85 8.07
C TYR A 46 -18.81 -0.77 9.17
N ILE A 47 -18.43 0.46 8.80
CA ILE A 47 -18.59 1.65 9.62
C ILE A 47 -19.32 2.76 8.84
N PRO A 48 -20.22 3.53 9.49
CA PRO A 48 -20.98 4.59 8.84
C PRO A 48 -20.15 5.61 8.06
N ALA A 49 -18.98 5.99 8.60
CA ALA A 49 -18.16 7.04 7.97
C ALA A 49 -17.57 6.64 6.61
N LEU A 50 -17.36 5.35 6.34
CA LEU A 50 -16.88 4.85 5.03
C LEU A 50 -18.01 4.66 4.02
N ALA A 51 -19.23 4.35 4.49
CA ALA A 51 -20.40 4.15 3.64
C ALA A 51 -20.80 5.41 2.85
N GLU A 52 -20.32 6.58 3.26
CA GLU A 52 -20.59 7.88 2.63
C GLU A 52 -19.64 8.20 1.46
N ALA A 53 -18.66 7.35 1.15
CA ALA A 53 -17.74 7.59 0.05
C ALA A 53 -18.49 7.62 -1.29
N ASP A 54 -18.22 8.62 -2.12
CA ASP A 54 -18.83 8.74 -3.44
C ASP A 54 -18.29 7.64 -4.38
N PRO A 55 -19.11 6.67 -4.81
CA PRO A 55 -18.66 5.57 -5.65
C PRO A 55 -18.18 6.02 -7.04
N ALA A 56 -18.52 7.23 -7.48
CA ALA A 56 -18.09 7.75 -8.77
C ALA A 56 -16.60 8.11 -8.82
N LEU A 57 -16.00 8.48 -7.67
CA LEU A 57 -14.63 9.02 -7.59
C LEU A 57 -13.59 8.02 -8.10
N PHE A 58 -12.76 8.48 -9.04
CA PHE A 58 -11.63 7.71 -9.56
C PHE A 58 -10.43 8.59 -9.88
N GLY A 59 -9.38 8.45 -9.08
CA GLY A 59 -8.11 9.16 -9.25
C GLY A 59 -6.93 8.21 -9.47
N LEU A 60 -6.05 8.56 -10.41
CA LEU A 60 -4.76 7.91 -10.65
C LEU A 60 -3.65 8.95 -10.61
N ALA A 61 -2.65 8.72 -9.75
CA ALA A 61 -1.43 9.50 -9.70
C ALA A 61 -0.23 8.57 -9.91
N LEU A 62 0.73 9.01 -10.71
CA LEU A 62 2.04 8.39 -10.88
C LEU A 62 3.10 9.43 -10.52
N VAL A 63 3.97 9.10 -9.58
CA VAL A 63 5.14 9.92 -9.22
C VAL A 63 6.38 9.11 -9.55
N GLU A 64 7.22 9.67 -10.42
CA GLU A 64 8.52 9.10 -10.79
C GLU A 64 9.52 9.28 -9.65
N ALA A 65 10.59 8.47 -9.64
CA ALA A 65 11.64 8.55 -8.62
C ALA A 65 12.30 9.94 -8.57
N ASP A 66 12.33 10.67 -9.69
CA ASP A 66 12.86 12.04 -9.77
C ASP A 66 11.85 13.14 -9.35
N GLY A 67 10.63 12.76 -8.98
CA GLY A 67 9.56 13.68 -8.58
C GLY A 67 8.63 14.15 -9.69
N THR A 68 8.88 13.76 -10.95
CA THR A 68 7.95 14.02 -12.06
C THR A 68 6.60 13.39 -11.75
N THR A 69 5.53 14.19 -11.86
CA THR A 69 4.18 13.80 -11.42
C THR A 69 3.19 13.81 -12.57
N HIS A 70 2.42 12.73 -12.68
CA HIS A 70 1.38 12.53 -13.70
C HIS A 70 0.05 12.22 -13.03
N LEU A 71 -1.01 12.93 -13.41
CA LEU A 71 -2.32 12.84 -12.77
C LEU A 71 -3.42 12.57 -13.80
N ALA A 72 -4.44 11.80 -13.40
CA ALA A 72 -5.68 11.61 -14.15
C ALA A 72 -6.88 11.38 -13.21
N GLY A 73 -7.95 12.14 -13.41
CA GLY A 73 -9.19 12.01 -12.63
C GLY A 73 -9.16 12.70 -11.26
N ASP A 74 -9.91 12.14 -10.30
CA ASP A 74 -10.19 12.71 -8.97
C ASP A 74 -9.02 12.49 -7.99
N THR A 75 -7.82 12.90 -8.38
CA THR A 75 -6.56 12.62 -7.68
C THR A 75 -6.44 13.31 -6.33
N ALA A 76 -6.99 14.52 -6.20
CA ALA A 76 -6.99 15.32 -4.97
C ALA A 76 -8.17 15.01 -4.02
N ALA A 77 -9.04 14.03 -4.35
CA ALA A 77 -10.15 13.66 -3.48
C ALA A 77 -9.60 13.05 -2.17
N PRO A 78 -9.96 13.59 -0.99
CA PRO A 78 -9.42 13.11 0.28
C PRO A 78 -10.16 11.86 0.76
N PHE A 79 -9.41 10.91 1.31
CA PHE A 79 -9.91 9.70 1.95
C PHE A 79 -8.95 9.25 3.07
N THR A 80 -9.38 8.35 3.95
CA THR A 80 -8.50 7.82 5.00
C THR A 80 -7.56 6.74 4.45
N ILE A 81 -6.29 6.74 4.87
CA ILE A 81 -5.23 5.85 4.38
C ILE A 81 -5.48 4.37 4.71
N GLN A 82 -6.17 4.06 5.81
CA GLN A 82 -6.53 2.71 6.20
C GLN A 82 -5.31 1.76 6.23
N SER A 83 -5.50 0.50 5.82
CA SER A 83 -4.46 -0.54 5.76
C SER A 83 -3.22 -0.19 4.92
N ILE A 84 -3.26 0.85 4.09
CA ILE A 84 -2.10 1.29 3.30
C ILE A 84 -0.99 1.78 4.23
N SER A 85 -1.36 2.41 5.35
CA SER A 85 -0.42 2.90 6.37
C SER A 85 0.52 1.82 6.93
N LYS A 86 0.10 0.55 6.92
CA LYS A 86 0.90 -0.59 7.39
C LYS A 86 2.25 -0.70 6.66
N ALA A 87 2.26 -0.40 5.36
CA ALA A 87 3.46 -0.42 4.53
C ALA A 87 4.52 0.57 5.04
N PHE A 88 4.09 1.79 5.30
CA PHE A 88 4.97 2.89 5.67
C PHE A 88 5.39 2.79 7.14
N VAL A 89 4.52 2.34 8.03
CA VAL A 89 4.91 2.07 9.43
C VAL A 89 5.89 0.90 9.52
N LEU A 90 5.75 -0.14 8.69
CA LEU A 90 6.78 -1.18 8.58
C LEU A 90 8.13 -0.57 8.19
N ALA A 91 8.17 0.31 7.20
CA ALA A 91 9.41 0.96 6.77
C ALA A 91 10.07 1.75 7.91
N LEU A 92 9.29 2.54 8.67
CA LEU A 92 9.78 3.29 9.83
C LEU A 92 10.35 2.37 10.92
N VAL A 93 9.69 1.24 11.19
CA VAL A 93 10.14 0.28 12.20
C VAL A 93 11.40 -0.45 11.74
N LEU A 94 11.46 -0.89 10.48
CA LEU A 94 12.66 -1.50 9.91
C LEU A 94 13.86 -0.56 9.99
N ASP A 95 13.65 0.73 9.73
CA ASP A 95 14.67 1.75 9.84
C ASP A 95 15.14 1.96 11.29
N ALA A 96 14.21 1.95 12.24
CA ALA A 96 14.50 2.21 13.65
C ALA A 96 15.19 1.05 14.37
N ILE A 97 14.79 -0.21 14.10
CA ILE A 97 15.23 -1.37 14.88
C ILE A 97 15.83 -2.52 14.05
N GLY A 98 15.85 -2.38 12.73
CA GLY A 98 16.48 -3.32 11.81
C GLY A 98 15.66 -4.58 11.48
N HIS A 99 16.03 -5.21 10.37
CA HIS A 99 15.41 -6.41 9.81
C HIS A 99 15.20 -7.54 10.83
N GLU A 100 16.27 -7.93 11.53
CA GLU A 100 16.27 -9.09 12.42
C GLU A 100 15.29 -8.96 13.59
N ALA A 101 15.11 -7.73 14.10
CA ALA A 101 14.17 -7.47 15.18
C ALA A 101 12.72 -7.58 14.71
N VAL A 102 12.41 -7.00 13.54
CA VAL A 102 11.09 -7.09 12.92
C VAL A 102 10.74 -8.53 12.56
N HIS A 103 11.67 -9.23 11.89
CA HIS A 103 11.46 -10.61 11.48
C HIS A 103 11.18 -11.53 12.67
N ARG A 104 11.90 -11.36 13.79
CA ARG A 104 11.74 -12.17 15.00
C ARG A 104 10.36 -11.99 15.68
N VAL A 105 9.85 -10.76 15.70
CA VAL A 105 8.60 -10.45 16.41
C VAL A 105 7.38 -10.65 15.52
N VAL A 106 7.46 -10.19 14.26
CA VAL A 106 6.31 -10.07 13.36
C VAL A 106 6.32 -11.13 12.26
N GLY A 107 7.48 -11.41 11.67
CA GLY A 107 7.62 -12.29 10.50
C GLY A 107 7.36 -11.60 9.16
N VAL A 108 7.50 -12.35 8.06
CA VAL A 108 7.36 -11.86 6.67
C VAL A 108 6.57 -12.82 5.75
N ASN A 109 5.97 -13.87 6.30
CA ASN A 109 5.28 -14.92 5.53
C ASN A 109 3.77 -14.70 5.47
N ASN A 110 3.19 -15.02 4.32
CA ASN A 110 1.73 -14.97 4.14
C ASN A 110 1.05 -16.07 4.99
N THR A 111 -0.11 -15.76 5.56
CA THR A 111 -0.90 -16.70 6.36
C THR A 111 -1.83 -17.57 5.51
N GLY A 112 -2.14 -17.15 4.28
CA GLY A 112 -3.18 -17.77 3.45
C GLY A 112 -4.60 -17.63 4.01
N LEU A 113 -4.79 -16.76 5.02
CA LEU A 113 -6.04 -16.51 5.72
C LEU A 113 -6.41 -15.03 5.67
N PRO A 114 -7.68 -14.65 5.93
CA PRO A 114 -8.09 -13.26 5.94
C PRO A 114 -7.24 -12.39 6.87
N PHE A 115 -7.03 -11.12 6.46
CA PHE A 115 -6.10 -10.20 7.13
C PHE A 115 -6.43 -9.89 8.60
N ASN A 116 -7.65 -10.18 9.03
CA ASN A 116 -8.16 -9.99 10.38
C ASN A 116 -8.37 -11.32 11.13
N SER A 117 -7.88 -12.43 10.60
CA SER A 117 -8.08 -13.78 11.14
C SER A 117 -7.39 -13.99 12.50
N VAL A 118 -8.19 -14.25 13.53
CA VAL A 118 -7.71 -14.66 14.86
C VAL A 118 -7.18 -16.09 14.84
N ILE A 119 -7.78 -16.96 14.01
CA ILE A 119 -7.34 -18.35 13.83
C ILE A 119 -5.90 -18.40 13.32
N ALA A 120 -5.49 -17.44 12.49
CA ALA A 120 -4.10 -17.36 12.01
C ALA A 120 -3.11 -17.22 13.17
N LEU A 121 -3.44 -16.46 14.23
CA LEU A 121 -2.58 -16.33 15.41
C LEU A 121 -2.49 -17.65 16.19
N GLU A 122 -3.64 -18.28 16.46
CA GLU A 122 -3.70 -19.56 17.18
C GLU A 122 -2.89 -20.66 16.47
N LEU A 123 -3.06 -20.79 15.16
CA LEU A 123 -2.32 -21.77 14.34
C LEU A 123 -0.81 -21.53 14.33
N ASN A 124 -0.37 -20.28 14.55
CA ASN A 124 1.03 -19.88 14.51
C ASN A 124 1.58 -19.51 15.90
N GLN A 125 0.98 -20.04 16.98
CA GLN A 125 1.45 -19.85 18.37
C GLN A 125 1.64 -18.37 18.75
N GLY A 126 0.67 -17.54 18.34
CA GLY A 126 0.66 -16.09 18.57
C GLY A 126 1.50 -15.27 17.61
N SER A 127 2.25 -15.90 16.69
CA SER A 127 2.99 -15.16 15.66
C SER A 127 2.01 -14.55 14.64
N PRO A 128 2.09 -13.23 14.37
CA PRO A 128 1.24 -12.59 13.36
C PRO A 128 1.67 -12.92 11.92
N MET A 129 2.83 -13.56 11.74
CA MET A 129 3.42 -14.03 10.48
C MET A 129 3.87 -12.96 9.48
N ASN A 130 3.20 -11.81 9.38
CA ASN A 130 3.63 -10.67 8.56
C ASN A 130 3.00 -9.36 9.03
N PRO A 131 3.58 -8.20 8.71
CA PRO A 131 3.07 -6.88 9.14
C PRO A 131 1.84 -6.39 8.34
N MET A 132 1.41 -7.08 7.29
CA MET A 132 0.32 -6.64 6.41
C MET A 132 -1.07 -7.09 6.87
N VAL A 133 -1.14 -8.05 7.79
CA VAL A 133 -2.36 -8.43 8.53
C VAL A 133 -2.55 -7.55 9.77
N ASN A 134 -3.77 -7.46 10.31
CA ASN A 134 -4.07 -6.56 11.44
C ASN A 134 -3.24 -6.88 12.68
N ALA A 135 -3.09 -8.17 13.03
CA ALA A 135 -2.27 -8.57 14.17
C ALA A 135 -0.81 -8.12 14.01
N GLY A 136 -0.26 -8.31 12.82
CA GLY A 136 1.10 -7.90 12.51
C GLY A 136 1.26 -6.39 12.49
N ALA A 137 0.28 -5.66 11.99
CA ALA A 137 0.31 -4.21 11.99
C ALA A 137 0.27 -3.62 13.41
N ILE A 138 -0.59 -4.16 14.29
CA ILE A 138 -0.63 -3.75 15.71
C ILE A 138 0.71 -4.05 16.38
N ALA A 139 1.23 -5.27 16.20
CA ALA A 139 2.54 -5.65 16.74
C ALA A 139 3.69 -4.81 16.16
N THR A 140 3.65 -4.47 14.87
CA THR A 140 4.66 -3.63 14.21
C THR A 140 4.61 -2.21 14.74
N THR A 141 3.41 -1.63 14.85
CA THR A 141 3.18 -0.28 15.39
C THR A 141 3.73 -0.18 16.81
N ALA A 142 3.53 -1.23 17.62
CA ALA A 142 4.04 -1.33 18.98
C ALA A 142 5.57 -1.37 19.10
N LEU A 143 6.28 -1.70 18.03
CA LEU A 143 7.74 -1.72 17.99
C LEU A 143 8.34 -0.35 17.65
N LEU A 144 7.54 0.61 17.15
CA LEU A 144 8.05 1.93 16.78
C LEU A 144 8.32 2.77 18.04
N PRO A 145 9.57 3.17 18.32
CA PRO A 145 9.85 4.07 19.43
C PRO A 145 9.15 5.42 19.24
N GLY A 146 8.61 5.99 20.33
CA GLY A 146 7.92 7.29 20.30
C GLY A 146 6.41 7.23 20.06
N GLY A 147 5.84 6.04 19.81
CA GLY A 147 4.39 5.82 19.75
C GLY A 147 3.68 6.67 18.69
N TRP A 148 2.49 7.20 19.02
CA TRP A 148 1.65 7.94 18.07
C TRP A 148 2.35 9.10 17.36
N LEU A 149 3.14 9.90 18.08
CA LEU A 149 3.83 11.05 17.48
C LEU A 149 4.80 10.61 16.39
N ALA A 150 5.58 9.56 16.64
CA ALA A 150 6.52 9.01 15.65
C ALA A 150 5.79 8.43 14.43
N VAL A 151 4.64 7.78 14.63
CA VAL A 151 3.79 7.29 13.52
C VAL A 151 3.28 8.46 12.68
N HIS A 152 2.69 9.48 13.32
CA HIS A 152 2.11 10.63 12.62
C HIS A 152 3.17 11.42 11.86
N GLU A 153 4.31 11.71 12.50
CA GLU A 153 5.43 12.43 11.89
C GLU A 153 6.03 11.62 10.73
N GLY A 154 6.30 10.33 10.93
CA GLY A 154 6.87 9.47 9.89
C GLY A 154 5.97 9.36 8.65
N LEU A 155 4.66 9.16 8.83
CA LEU A 155 3.71 9.15 7.71
C LEU A 155 3.61 10.51 7.01
N SER A 156 3.70 11.60 7.76
CA SER A 156 3.75 12.95 7.21
C SER A 156 5.02 13.22 6.39
N ARG A 157 6.17 12.71 6.84
CA ARG A 157 7.45 12.77 6.10
C ARG A 157 7.36 12.01 4.78
N PHE A 158 6.76 10.82 4.78
CA PHE A 158 6.47 10.09 3.54
C PHE A 158 5.56 10.89 2.60
N ALA A 159 4.52 11.56 3.12
CA ALA A 159 3.61 12.36 2.29
C ALA A 159 4.21 13.69 1.82
N GLY A 160 5.34 14.12 2.39
CA GLY A 160 5.93 15.44 2.14
C GLY A 160 5.11 16.60 2.75
N ARG A 161 4.13 16.29 3.60
CA ARG A 161 3.27 17.27 4.28
C ARG A 161 2.69 16.68 5.56
N SER A 162 2.27 17.54 6.50
CA SER A 162 1.52 17.08 7.67
C SER A 162 0.20 16.43 7.24
N LEU A 163 -0.04 15.19 7.69
CA LEU A 163 -1.30 14.49 7.48
C LEU A 163 -2.31 14.88 8.57
N GLU A 164 -3.58 15.04 8.17
CA GLU A 164 -4.66 15.36 9.09
C GLU A 164 -5.34 14.09 9.58
N LEU A 165 -5.70 14.05 10.86
CA LEU A 165 -6.47 12.95 11.43
C LEU A 165 -7.96 13.15 11.15
N ASP A 166 -8.61 12.15 10.56
CA ASP A 166 -10.06 12.16 10.38
C ASP A 166 -10.75 11.70 11.68
N GLU A 167 -11.08 12.65 12.55
CA GLU A 167 -11.74 12.38 13.83
C GLU A 167 -13.09 11.66 13.69
N ARG A 168 -13.76 11.81 12.55
CA ARG A 168 -15.03 11.14 12.29
C ARG A 168 -14.82 9.66 12.02
N VAL A 169 -13.88 9.32 11.13
CA VAL A 169 -13.52 7.92 10.86
C VAL A 169 -12.90 7.28 12.10
N LEU A 170 -12.00 7.99 12.81
CA LEU A 170 -11.42 7.50 14.05
C LEU A 170 -12.48 7.10 15.07
N ARG A 171 -13.45 7.99 15.34
CA ARG A 171 -14.56 7.68 16.25
C ARG A 171 -15.34 6.46 15.78
N SER A 172 -15.70 6.43 14.50
CA SER A 172 -16.50 5.35 13.93
C SER A 172 -15.80 3.99 13.97
N GLU A 173 -14.49 3.95 13.75
CA GLU A 173 -13.66 2.76 13.92
C GLU A 173 -13.57 2.37 15.40
N SER A 174 -13.24 3.32 16.29
CA SER A 174 -13.06 3.07 17.72
C SER A 174 -14.30 2.49 18.40
N GLU A 175 -15.50 2.92 18.01
CA GLU A 175 -16.77 2.43 18.56
C GLU A 175 -17.05 0.95 18.21
N THR A 176 -16.46 0.43 17.13
CA THR A 176 -16.73 -0.93 16.64
C THR A 176 -15.49 -1.84 16.65
N ASN A 177 -14.37 -1.38 17.22
CA ASN A 177 -13.06 -2.02 17.09
C ASN A 177 -12.82 -3.28 17.94
N HIS A 178 -13.87 -4.01 18.31
CA HIS A 178 -13.79 -5.20 19.17
C HIS A 178 -12.84 -6.27 18.64
N ARG A 179 -12.75 -6.40 17.31
CA ARG A 179 -11.89 -7.42 16.70
C ARG A 179 -10.41 -7.13 16.89
N ASN A 180 -9.97 -5.88 16.71
CA ASN A 180 -8.56 -5.55 16.94
C ASN A 180 -8.23 -5.55 18.44
N GLN A 181 -9.17 -5.20 19.31
CA GLN A 181 -9.02 -5.38 20.77
C GLN A 181 -8.74 -6.84 21.11
N GLY A 182 -9.57 -7.78 20.64
CA GLY A 182 -9.36 -9.20 20.87
C GLY A 182 -8.04 -9.74 20.26
N ILE A 183 -7.63 -9.23 19.09
CA ILE A 183 -6.32 -9.55 18.49
C ILE A 183 -5.18 -9.07 19.39
N ALA A 184 -5.25 -7.86 19.94
CA ALA A 184 -4.21 -7.30 20.79
C ALA A 184 -4.11 -8.05 22.14
N ASP A 185 -5.24 -8.42 22.73
CA ASP A 185 -5.27 -9.27 23.93
C ASP A 185 -4.64 -10.64 23.66
N LEU A 186 -4.92 -11.23 22.49
CA LEU A 186 -4.33 -12.51 22.11
C LEU A 186 -2.82 -12.40 21.88
N LEU A 187 -2.36 -11.37 21.16
CA LEU A 187 -0.93 -11.11 21.01
C LEU A 187 -0.26 -10.96 22.38
N THR A 188 -0.92 -10.29 23.33
CA THR A 188 -0.41 -10.10 24.69
C THR A 188 -0.32 -11.40 25.48
N SER A 189 -1.33 -12.27 25.38
CA SER A 189 -1.32 -13.57 26.06
C SER A 189 -0.18 -14.49 25.59
N TYR A 190 0.25 -14.34 24.33
CA TYR A 190 1.43 -15.01 23.77
C TYR A 190 2.76 -14.27 23.98
N GLY A 191 2.76 -13.11 24.65
CA GLY A 191 3.96 -12.28 24.83
C GLY A 191 4.51 -11.68 23.52
N ARG A 192 3.64 -11.44 22.55
CA ARG A 192 3.94 -10.94 21.19
C ARG A 192 3.57 -9.49 20.96
N LEU A 193 3.07 -8.80 21.98
CA LEU A 193 2.78 -7.36 21.93
C LEU A 193 3.68 -6.61 22.93
N ALA A 194 4.34 -5.56 22.46
CA ALA A 194 5.00 -4.59 23.32
C ALA A 194 3.99 -3.52 23.75
N GLY A 195 4.01 -3.13 25.03
CA GLY A 195 3.07 -2.13 25.55
C GLY A 195 1.68 -2.68 25.89
N ARG A 196 0.73 -1.77 26.12
CA ARG A 196 -0.64 -2.12 26.56
C ARG A 196 -1.55 -2.36 25.35
N PRO A 197 -2.36 -3.45 25.33
CA PRO A 197 -3.23 -3.79 24.20
C PRO A 197 -4.07 -2.62 23.70
N GLU A 198 -4.77 -1.94 24.61
CA GLU A 198 -5.69 -0.86 24.31
C GLU A 198 -5.00 0.38 23.72
N GLU A 199 -3.78 0.68 24.19
CA GLU A 199 -2.98 1.79 23.70
C GLU A 199 -2.49 1.51 22.28
N MET A 200 -2.00 0.29 22.03
CA MET A 200 -1.49 -0.09 20.70
C MET A 200 -2.61 -0.17 19.66
N VAL A 201 -3.80 -0.60 20.07
CA VAL A 201 -4.99 -0.55 19.22
C VAL A 201 -5.38 0.89 18.92
N GLU A 202 -5.34 1.80 19.91
CA GLU A 202 -5.64 3.22 19.68
C GLU A 202 -4.65 3.86 18.68
N VAL A 203 -3.34 3.65 18.87
CA VAL A 203 -2.31 4.17 17.95
C VAL A 203 -2.55 3.66 16.53
N TYR A 204 -2.82 2.36 16.38
CA TYR A 204 -3.08 1.75 15.08
C TYR A 204 -4.39 2.26 14.44
N THR A 205 -5.44 2.53 15.22
CA THR A 205 -6.69 3.12 14.70
C THR A 205 -6.47 4.57 14.24
N ARG A 206 -5.74 5.37 15.02
CA ARG A 206 -5.37 6.74 14.64
C ARG A 206 -4.57 6.75 13.33
N GLN A 207 -3.61 5.82 13.20
CA GLN A 207 -2.81 5.62 12.00
C GLN A 207 -3.68 5.36 10.76
N CYS A 208 -4.65 4.44 10.86
CA CYS A 208 -5.56 4.11 9.75
C CYS A 208 -6.48 5.28 9.37
N SER A 209 -6.70 6.23 10.29
CA SER A 209 -7.63 7.35 10.13
C SER A 209 -7.00 8.62 9.57
N LEU A 210 -5.73 8.59 9.14
CA LEU A 210 -5.08 9.75 8.52
C LEU A 210 -5.59 10.01 7.09
N ARG A 211 -5.84 11.27 6.76
CA ARG A 211 -6.37 11.73 5.47
C ARG A 211 -5.27 11.89 4.44
N VAL A 212 -5.44 11.22 3.31
CA VAL A 212 -4.55 11.22 2.14
C VAL A 212 -5.37 11.42 0.86
N THR A 213 -4.66 11.62 -0.24
CA THR A 213 -5.15 11.68 -1.61
C THR A 213 -4.41 10.63 -2.46
N ALA A 214 -4.83 10.43 -3.71
CA ALA A 214 -4.09 9.54 -4.62
C ALA A 214 -2.68 10.09 -4.87
N GLU A 215 -2.52 11.42 -4.89
CA GLU A 215 -1.24 12.12 -5.02
C GLU A 215 -0.32 11.83 -3.84
N ASP A 216 -0.82 11.99 -2.61
CA ASP A 216 -0.05 11.68 -1.40
C ASP A 216 0.43 10.23 -1.44
N LEU A 217 -0.47 9.28 -1.76
CA LEU A 217 -0.12 7.87 -1.87
C LEU A 217 0.98 7.62 -2.90
N ALA A 218 0.96 8.31 -4.05
CA ALA A 218 1.99 8.20 -5.07
C ALA A 218 3.34 8.75 -4.58
N VAL A 219 3.37 9.92 -3.93
CA VAL A 219 4.59 10.52 -3.34
C VAL A 219 5.18 9.62 -2.24
N MET A 220 4.35 9.17 -1.30
CA MET A 220 4.75 8.25 -0.23
C MET A 220 5.39 6.99 -0.82
N SER A 221 4.79 6.44 -1.87
CA SER A 221 5.24 5.21 -2.51
C SER A 221 6.48 5.39 -3.37
N ALA A 222 6.61 6.54 -4.04
CA ALA A 222 7.80 6.90 -4.80
C ALA A 222 9.00 7.11 -3.87
N THR A 223 8.78 7.55 -2.64
CA THR A 223 9.81 7.56 -1.59
C THR A 223 10.38 6.16 -1.36
N LEU A 224 9.54 5.11 -1.29
CA LEU A 224 10.01 3.72 -1.19
C LEU A 224 10.66 3.21 -2.49
N ALA A 225 10.20 3.72 -3.64
CA ALA A 225 10.78 3.38 -4.94
C ALA A 225 12.21 3.92 -5.09
N ASP A 226 12.50 5.08 -4.50
CA ASP A 226 13.78 5.80 -4.58
C ASP A 226 14.64 5.63 -3.32
N GLY A 227 14.62 4.43 -2.73
CA GLY A 227 15.52 4.10 -1.62
C GLY A 227 15.32 4.95 -0.35
N GLY A 228 14.12 5.52 -0.18
CA GLY A 228 13.70 6.25 1.01
C GLY A 228 13.84 7.77 0.89
N LEU A 229 14.28 8.29 -0.25
CA LEU A 229 14.34 9.72 -0.53
C LEU A 229 12.96 10.21 -0.99
N ASN A 230 12.35 11.14 -0.26
CA ASN A 230 11.08 11.71 -0.67
C ASN A 230 11.30 12.59 -1.91
N PRO A 231 10.63 12.30 -3.04
CA PRO A 231 10.95 12.93 -4.31
C PRO A 231 10.48 14.40 -4.41
N VAL A 232 9.59 14.83 -3.50
CA VAL A 232 9.08 16.22 -3.45
C VAL A 232 9.92 17.07 -2.50
N THR A 233 10.25 16.54 -1.32
CA THR A 233 10.95 17.30 -0.27
C THR A 233 12.47 17.12 -0.31
N GLY A 234 12.98 16.08 -0.97
CA GLY A 234 14.40 15.70 -0.95
C GLY A 234 14.86 15.15 0.40
N GLU A 235 13.93 14.79 1.29
CA GLU A 235 14.24 14.27 2.62
C GLU A 235 14.50 12.76 2.59
N GLN A 236 15.56 12.28 3.25
CA GLN A 236 15.74 10.85 3.52
C GLN A 236 14.79 10.42 4.65
N VAL A 237 13.65 9.82 4.30
CA VAL A 237 12.62 9.42 5.27
C VAL A 237 13.02 8.17 6.04
N VAL A 238 13.53 7.17 5.32
CA VAL A 238 14.05 5.88 5.82
C VAL A 238 15.25 5.44 4.98
N THR A 239 16.04 4.48 5.42
CA THR A 239 17.15 3.91 4.64
C THR A 239 16.69 3.03 3.46
N ALA A 240 17.55 2.92 2.45
CA ALA A 240 17.33 2.03 1.30
C ALA A 240 17.17 0.55 1.69
N GLU A 241 17.80 0.12 2.79
CA GLU A 241 17.64 -1.23 3.34
C GLU A 241 16.22 -1.46 3.88
N ALA A 242 15.67 -0.49 4.63
CA ALA A 242 14.29 -0.53 5.08
C ALA A 242 13.30 -0.54 3.90
N CYS A 243 13.58 0.23 2.84
CA CYS A 243 12.79 0.20 1.60
C CYS A 243 12.80 -1.18 0.95
N ARG A 244 13.98 -1.78 0.73
CA ARG A 244 14.12 -3.12 0.14
C ARG A 244 13.25 -4.15 0.88
N ASP A 245 13.35 -4.16 2.20
CA ASP A 245 12.64 -5.14 3.04
C ASP A 245 11.13 -4.89 3.05
N THR A 246 10.72 -3.61 3.08
CA THR A 246 9.31 -3.24 2.95
C THR A 246 8.74 -3.71 1.61
N LEU A 247 9.44 -3.45 0.51
CA LEU A 247 9.02 -3.85 -0.84
C LEU A 247 8.91 -5.37 -0.97
N ALA A 248 9.85 -6.12 -0.38
CA ALA A 248 9.79 -7.58 -0.37
C ALA A 248 8.54 -8.11 0.36
N VAL A 249 8.20 -7.52 1.51
CA VAL A 249 6.98 -7.88 2.25
C VAL A 249 5.72 -7.50 1.48
N LEU A 250 5.68 -6.32 0.85
CA LEU A 250 4.54 -5.88 0.04
C LEU A 250 4.31 -6.79 -1.16
N ALA A 251 5.38 -7.25 -1.82
CA ALA A 251 5.29 -8.19 -2.93
C ALA A 251 4.68 -9.55 -2.51
N ALA A 252 4.86 -9.97 -1.26
CA ALA A 252 4.38 -11.26 -0.76
C ALA A 252 2.99 -11.20 -0.09
N CYS A 253 2.67 -10.09 0.57
CA CYS A 253 1.59 -10.01 1.56
C CYS A 253 0.67 -8.78 1.43
N GLY A 254 0.88 -7.92 0.43
CA GLY A 254 0.29 -6.58 0.39
C GLY A 254 -1.18 -6.48 -0.01
N MET A 255 -1.71 -7.45 -0.76
CA MET A 255 -3.04 -7.40 -1.39
C MET A 255 -4.02 -8.40 -0.79
N TYR A 256 -4.07 -8.46 0.54
CA TYR A 256 -4.94 -9.37 1.32
C TYR A 256 -4.78 -10.85 0.86
N GLU A 257 -5.86 -11.63 0.83
CA GLU A 257 -5.89 -13.02 0.36
C GLU A 257 -5.47 -13.18 -1.12
N LEU A 258 -5.41 -12.06 -1.82
CA LEU A 258 -5.27 -11.93 -3.26
C LEU A 258 -3.85 -11.50 -3.69
N SER A 259 -2.89 -11.52 -2.75
CA SER A 259 -1.48 -11.15 -2.98
C SER A 259 -0.77 -11.99 -4.05
N GLY A 260 -1.03 -13.31 -4.10
CA GLY A 260 -0.41 -14.19 -5.09
C GLY A 260 -0.89 -13.93 -6.52
N GLU A 261 -2.20 -13.75 -6.69
CA GLU A 261 -2.81 -13.40 -7.98
C GLU A 261 -2.37 -12.00 -8.44
N TRP A 262 -2.30 -11.02 -7.54
CA TRP A 262 -1.73 -9.70 -7.85
C TRP A 262 -0.31 -9.79 -8.38
N GLN A 263 0.55 -10.56 -7.70
CA GLN A 263 1.96 -10.67 -8.08
C GLN A 263 2.13 -11.39 -9.42
N PHE A 264 1.27 -12.37 -9.72
CA PHE A 264 1.26 -13.08 -11.00
C PHE A 264 0.83 -12.17 -12.17
N GLU A 265 -0.21 -11.37 -11.99
CA GLU A 265 -0.80 -10.55 -13.06
C GLU A 265 -0.10 -9.19 -13.24
N ILE A 266 0.27 -8.53 -12.14
CA ILE A 266 0.76 -7.14 -12.13
C ILE A 266 2.26 -7.06 -11.84
N GLY A 267 2.77 -7.92 -10.96
CA GLY A 267 4.20 -8.03 -10.67
C GLY A 267 4.83 -6.81 -9.99
N LEU A 268 4.08 -6.11 -9.15
CA LEU A 268 4.55 -4.95 -8.38
C LEU A 268 4.30 -5.14 -6.88
N PRO A 269 5.25 -4.79 -5.99
CA PRO A 269 4.95 -4.54 -4.59
C PRO A 269 3.78 -3.56 -4.44
N ALA A 270 2.78 -3.91 -3.64
CA ALA A 270 1.58 -3.09 -3.51
C ALA A 270 0.95 -3.18 -2.12
N LYS A 271 0.07 -2.23 -1.79
CA LYS A 271 -0.80 -2.32 -0.62
C LYS A 271 -2.15 -1.69 -0.92
N SER A 272 -3.20 -2.42 -0.58
CA SER A 272 -4.60 -1.96 -0.66
C SER A 272 -5.13 -1.47 0.70
N GLY A 273 -6.08 -0.54 0.65
CA GLY A 273 -6.87 -0.05 1.79
C GLY A 273 -8.37 -0.14 1.50
N VAL A 274 -9.15 -0.49 2.53
CA VAL A 274 -10.62 -0.62 2.43
C VAL A 274 -11.35 0.69 2.15
N SER A 275 -10.65 1.82 2.16
CA SER A 275 -11.19 3.09 1.65
C SER A 275 -11.23 3.14 0.12
N GLY A 276 -10.61 2.18 -0.58
CA GLY A 276 -10.51 2.17 -2.04
C GLY A 276 -9.17 2.67 -2.59
N GLY A 277 -8.20 2.93 -1.71
CA GLY A 277 -6.84 3.29 -2.10
C GLY A 277 -5.98 2.08 -2.44
N ILE A 278 -5.08 2.22 -3.43
CA ILE A 278 -4.01 1.24 -3.70
C ILE A 278 -2.72 1.99 -3.99
N VAL A 279 -1.62 1.52 -3.40
CA VAL A 279 -0.25 1.86 -3.81
C VAL A 279 0.36 0.70 -4.60
N ALA A 280 1.08 0.99 -5.67
CA ALA A 280 1.86 0.01 -6.42
C ALA A 280 3.22 0.60 -6.80
N ILE A 281 4.31 -0.06 -6.40
CA ILE A 281 5.66 0.53 -6.41
C ILE A 281 6.52 -0.18 -7.46
N ALA A 282 7.19 0.59 -8.31
CA ALA A 282 8.18 0.12 -9.26
C ALA A 282 9.58 0.62 -8.82
N PRO A 283 10.36 -0.20 -8.08
CA PRO A 283 11.66 0.19 -7.54
C PRO A 283 12.58 0.79 -8.60
N GLY A 284 13.18 1.94 -8.30
CA GLY A 284 14.05 2.70 -9.19
C GLY A 284 13.35 3.43 -10.35
N LYS A 285 12.01 3.42 -10.41
CA LYS A 285 11.24 4.13 -11.44
C LYS A 285 10.25 5.13 -10.86
N GLY A 286 9.50 4.73 -9.83
CA GLY A 286 8.42 5.52 -9.27
C GLY A 286 7.32 4.65 -8.68
N ALA A 287 6.14 5.24 -8.46
CA ALA A 287 5.00 4.53 -7.92
C ALA A 287 3.65 5.10 -8.35
N LEU A 288 2.65 4.24 -8.31
CA LEU A 288 1.24 4.56 -8.51
C LEU A 288 0.55 4.73 -7.16
N GLY A 289 -0.24 5.80 -7.04
CA GLY A 289 -1.29 5.96 -6.05
C GLY A 289 -2.64 6.01 -6.76
N THR A 290 -3.59 5.19 -6.32
CA THR A 290 -4.94 5.15 -6.91
C THR A 290 -5.99 5.30 -5.82
N PHE A 291 -7.15 5.83 -6.19
CA PHE A 291 -8.32 5.89 -5.33
C PHE A 291 -9.59 5.62 -6.12
N SER A 292 -10.35 4.61 -5.71
CA SER A 292 -11.74 4.37 -6.15
C SER A 292 -12.47 3.54 -5.08
N PRO A 293 -13.58 4.05 -4.48
CA PRO A 293 -14.21 3.42 -3.32
C PRO A 293 -14.84 2.04 -3.54
N LEU A 294 -15.22 1.69 -4.77
CA LEU A 294 -15.86 0.40 -5.05
C LEU A 294 -14.83 -0.75 -4.94
N LEU A 295 -15.08 -1.65 -3.98
CA LEU A 295 -14.22 -2.77 -3.65
C LEU A 295 -14.75 -4.09 -4.19
N ASP A 296 -13.83 -5.00 -4.51
CA ASP A 296 -14.14 -6.41 -4.72
C ASP A 296 -14.41 -7.15 -3.40
N ARG A 297 -14.65 -8.47 -3.49
CA ARG A 297 -14.95 -9.31 -2.33
C ARG A 297 -13.79 -9.47 -1.34
N ALA A 298 -12.55 -9.20 -1.75
CA ALA A 298 -11.39 -9.20 -0.85
C ALA A 298 -11.08 -7.82 -0.26
N GLY A 299 -11.84 -6.78 -0.64
CA GLY A 299 -11.66 -5.42 -0.15
C GLY A 299 -10.64 -4.61 -0.95
N ASN A 300 -10.33 -5.00 -2.20
CA ASN A 300 -9.45 -4.25 -3.09
C ASN A 300 -10.26 -3.38 -4.06
N SER A 301 -9.80 -2.16 -4.34
CA SER A 301 -10.45 -1.27 -5.31
C SER A 301 -10.51 -1.91 -6.70
N VAL A 302 -11.71 -2.02 -7.29
CA VAL A 302 -11.87 -2.65 -8.61
C VAL A 302 -11.15 -1.83 -9.68
N ARG A 303 -11.51 -0.54 -9.84
CA ARG A 303 -10.88 0.33 -10.84
C ARG A 303 -9.38 0.53 -10.61
N GLY A 304 -8.96 0.65 -9.34
CA GLY A 304 -7.54 0.77 -8.99
C GLY A 304 -6.72 -0.45 -9.43
N GLN A 305 -7.21 -1.67 -9.18
CA GLN A 305 -6.57 -2.90 -9.63
C GLN A 305 -6.45 -2.96 -11.15
N ARG A 306 -7.52 -2.64 -11.89
CA ARG A 306 -7.51 -2.68 -13.37
C ARG A 306 -6.52 -1.68 -13.96
N ALA A 307 -6.49 -0.46 -13.42
CA ALA A 307 -5.56 0.58 -13.85
C ALA A 307 -4.10 0.19 -13.57
N CYS A 308 -3.79 -0.32 -12.38
CA CYS A 308 -2.45 -0.81 -12.04
C CYS A 308 -2.00 -1.93 -12.99
N ALA A 309 -2.89 -2.87 -13.34
CA ALA A 309 -2.57 -3.93 -14.28
C ALA A 309 -2.26 -3.39 -15.69
N HIS A 310 -3.10 -2.47 -16.19
CA HIS A 310 -2.88 -1.81 -17.48
C HIS A 310 -1.54 -1.08 -17.52
N LEU A 311 -1.27 -0.25 -16.51
CA LEU A 311 -0.08 0.59 -16.44
C LEU A 311 1.19 -0.24 -16.22
N SER A 312 1.11 -1.30 -15.41
CA SER A 312 2.24 -2.22 -15.24
C SER A 312 2.71 -2.83 -16.56
N ARG A 313 1.77 -3.21 -17.43
CA ARG A 313 2.07 -3.72 -18.77
C ARG A 313 2.57 -2.65 -19.73
N SER A 314 1.84 -1.53 -19.84
CA SER A 314 2.08 -0.51 -20.86
C SER A 314 3.28 0.40 -20.58
N LEU A 315 3.62 0.59 -19.31
CA LEU A 315 4.81 1.32 -18.85
C LEU A 315 5.98 0.39 -18.49
N GLY A 316 5.80 -0.93 -18.59
CA GLY A 316 6.85 -1.91 -18.28
C GLY A 316 7.33 -1.84 -16.83
N LEU A 317 6.39 -1.74 -15.89
CA LEU A 317 6.68 -1.64 -14.45
C LEU A 317 6.90 -3.03 -13.83
N ASN A 318 6.28 -4.07 -14.39
CA ASN A 318 6.32 -5.44 -13.85
C ASN A 318 7.76 -5.93 -13.62
N LEU A 319 8.08 -6.26 -12.36
CA LEU A 319 9.41 -6.67 -11.93
C LEU A 319 9.89 -8.01 -12.53
N PHE A 320 8.97 -8.84 -13.00
CA PHE A 320 9.26 -10.16 -13.57
C PHE A 320 9.13 -10.20 -15.10
N ALA A 321 8.71 -9.10 -15.72
CA ALA A 321 8.69 -9.02 -17.17
C ALA A 321 10.12 -9.01 -17.72
N SER A 322 10.37 -9.85 -18.71
CA SER A 322 11.64 -9.88 -19.44
C SER A 322 11.38 -9.87 -20.94
N ALA A 323 12.30 -9.28 -21.69
CA ALA A 323 12.30 -9.30 -23.14
C ALA A 323 13.59 -9.95 -23.64
N PRO A 324 13.57 -10.63 -24.80
CA PRO A 324 14.78 -11.09 -25.45
C PRO A 324 15.74 -9.91 -25.63
N ARG A 325 17.00 -10.08 -25.23
CA ARG A 325 18.04 -9.12 -25.60
C ARG A 325 18.12 -9.12 -27.14
N GLY A 326 17.81 -7.99 -27.76
CA GLY A 326 18.02 -7.81 -29.20
C GLY A 326 19.48 -8.11 -29.55
N LYS A 327 19.73 -8.74 -30.70
CA LYS A 327 21.08 -8.82 -31.28
C LYS A 327 21.47 -7.43 -31.80
N ALA A 328 21.88 -6.52 -30.92
CA ALA A 328 22.47 -5.26 -31.32
C ALA A 328 23.53 -4.82 -30.29
N HIS A 329 24.74 -4.62 -30.81
CA HIS A 329 25.99 -4.22 -30.15
C HIS A 329 26.67 -5.19 -29.19
N ARG A 330 27.18 -6.28 -29.77
CA ARG A 330 28.58 -6.68 -29.55
C ARG A 330 29.38 -6.38 -30.80
N ASP A 331 29.61 -5.10 -31.07
CA ASP A 331 30.59 -4.61 -32.04
C ASP A 331 31.00 -3.23 -31.55
N GLY A 332 32.28 -3.09 -31.14
CA GLY A 332 32.93 -1.87 -30.68
C GLY A 332 33.45 -1.95 -29.27
#